data_AF-A0A0F2RL14-F1
#
_entry.id   AF-A0A0F2RL14-F1
#
_cell.length_a   1.000
_cell.length_b   1.000
_cell.length_c   1.000
_cell.angle_alpha   90.00
_cell.angle_beta   90.00
_cell.angle_gamma   90.00
#
_symmetry.space_group_name_H-M   'P 1'
#
loop_
_entity.id
_entity.type
_entity.pdbx_description
1 polymer ?
#
loop_
_entity_poly.entity_id
_entity_poly.type
_entity_poly.pdbx_seq_one_letter_code
_entity_poly.pdbx_strand_id
1 'polypeptide(L)'
;MPLPLGHRSALGREDFLVAPGNEEAVAWLDRWPDWPSPALLLHGPPGCGKSHLAQVFAATSGARVITGTPDLVLHPPTLLNGVRAVVIDDVDRALEAGVAEGSLFHL
;
A
#
# COMPACT_ATOMS: atom_id res chain seq x y z
N MET A 1 3.70 -30.39 -19.11
CA MET A 1 4.94 -29.68 -18.71
C MET A 1 4.57 -28.62 -17.69
N PRO A 2 5.27 -28.49 -16.56
CA PRO A 2 4.99 -27.44 -15.58
C PRO A 2 5.51 -26.10 -16.10
N LEU A 3 4.70 -25.05 -15.98
CA LEU A 3 5.09 -23.68 -16.32
C LEU A 3 6.12 -23.18 -15.28
N PRO A 4 7.28 -22.64 -15.70
CA PRO A 4 8.27 -22.11 -14.77
C PRO A 4 7.79 -20.72 -14.32
N LEU A 5 7.04 -20.68 -13.21
CA LEU A 5 6.78 -19.42 -12.53
C LEU A 5 8.07 -19.03 -11.78
N GLY A 6 9.00 -18.42 -12.51
CA GLY A 6 10.16 -17.78 -11.93
C GLY A 6 9.67 -16.65 -11.02
N HIS A 7 9.61 -16.92 -9.72
CA HIS A 7 9.42 -15.90 -8.70
C HIS A 7 10.70 -15.04 -8.63
N ARG A 8 10.85 -14.14 -9.60
CA ARG A 8 11.74 -13.00 -9.47
C ARG A 8 11.10 -12.11 -8.41
N SER A 9 11.78 -11.99 -7.27
CA SER A 9 11.49 -10.97 -6.27
C SER A 9 11.77 -9.61 -6.92
N ALA A 10 10.78 -9.12 -7.65
CA ALA A 10 10.74 -7.85 -8.36
C ALA A 10 10.37 -6.76 -7.35
N LEU A 11 11.33 -6.35 -6.53
CA LEU A 11 11.16 -5.28 -5.54
C LEU A 11 11.77 -3.94 -6.02
N GLY A 12 12.29 -3.90 -7.25
CA GLY A 12 12.81 -2.67 -7.88
C GLY A 12 11.78 -2.00 -8.79
N ARG A 13 11.86 -0.67 -8.91
CA ARG A 13 10.97 0.16 -9.76
C ARG A 13 11.01 -0.26 -11.23
N GLU A 14 12.12 -0.85 -11.67
CA GLU A 14 12.35 -1.34 -13.04
C GLU A 14 11.79 -2.74 -13.34
N ASP A 15 11.34 -3.49 -12.33
CA ASP A 15 10.66 -4.79 -12.53
C ASP A 15 9.12 -4.68 -12.43
N PHE A 16 8.60 -3.45 -12.35
CA PHE A 16 7.19 -3.19 -12.23
C PHE A 16 6.48 -3.38 -13.59
N LEU A 17 5.69 -4.44 -13.72
CA LEU A 17 4.83 -4.65 -14.89
C LEU A 17 3.58 -3.77 -14.76
N VAL A 18 3.66 -2.56 -15.31
CA VAL A 18 2.48 -1.75 -15.63
C VAL A 18 1.66 -2.52 -16.67
N ALA A 19 0.39 -2.74 -16.38
CA ALA A 19 -0.56 -3.40 -17.27
C ALA A 19 -1.88 -2.64 -17.23
N PRO A 20 -2.76 -2.80 -18.24
CA PRO A 20 -4.03 -2.07 -18.31
C PRO A 20 -4.88 -2.15 -17.04
N GLY A 21 -4.75 -3.23 -16.26
CA GLY A 21 -5.47 -3.43 -15.01
C GLY A 21 -4.91 -2.70 -13.77
N ASN A 22 -3.70 -2.10 -13.84
CA ASN A 22 -3.08 -1.39 -12.72
C ASN A 22 -2.52 0.01 -13.09
N GLU A 23 -2.60 0.42 -14.36
CA GLU A 23 -2.08 1.71 -14.86
C GLU A 23 -2.50 2.91 -14.02
N GLU A 24 -3.79 3.00 -13.67
CA GLU A 24 -4.30 4.13 -12.88
C GLU A 24 -3.73 4.14 -11.46
N ALA A 25 -3.69 2.98 -10.79
CA ALA A 25 -3.13 2.87 -9.45
C ALA A 25 -1.66 3.29 -9.43
N VAL A 26 -0.91 2.90 -10.47
CA VAL A 26 0.50 3.21 -10.60
C VAL A 26 0.73 4.69 -10.85
N ALA A 27 -0.08 5.30 -11.73
CA ALA A 27 -0.01 6.73 -11.98
C ALA A 27 -0.27 7.55 -10.69
N TRP A 28 -1.12 7.07 -9.79
CA TRP A 28 -1.29 7.67 -8.47
C TRP A 28 -0.06 7.48 -7.58
N LEU A 29 0.52 6.29 -7.51
CA LEU A 29 1.73 6.04 -6.73
C LEU A 29 2.92 6.90 -7.21
N ASP A 30 3.08 7.08 -8.52
CA ASP A 30 4.14 7.89 -9.11
C ASP A 30 4.04 9.39 -8.82
N ARG A 31 2.85 9.88 -8.42
CA ARG A 31 2.68 11.28 -8.00
C ARG A 31 3.26 11.57 -6.62
N TRP A 32 3.66 10.57 -5.85
CA TRP A 32 4.27 10.79 -4.55
C TRP A 32 5.58 11.60 -4.68
N PRO A 33 5.81 12.64 -3.85
CA PRO A 33 5.03 13.07 -2.68
C PRO A 33 3.97 14.15 -2.94
N ASP A 34 3.71 14.50 -4.19
CA ASP A 34 2.82 15.60 -4.62
C ASP A 34 1.32 15.20 -4.65
N TRP A 35 0.88 14.33 -3.74
CA TRP A 35 -0.52 13.95 -3.66
C TRP A 35 -1.39 15.14 -3.21
N PRO A 36 -2.62 15.28 -3.76
CA PRO A 36 -3.55 16.33 -3.34
C PRO A 36 -4.13 16.10 -1.94
N SER A 37 -3.93 14.90 -1.39
CA SER A 37 -4.39 14.46 -0.08
C SER A 37 -3.24 13.71 0.62
N PRO A 38 -3.16 13.77 1.96
CA PRO A 38 -2.15 13.07 2.74
C PRO A 38 -2.20 11.53 2.65
N ALA A 39 -3.30 10.97 2.15
CA ALA A 39 -3.48 9.53 2.00
C ALA A 39 -4.02 9.14 0.62
N LEU A 40 -3.63 7.94 0.17
CA LEU A 40 -4.14 7.25 -1.00
C LEU A 40 -4.70 5.88 -0.56
N LEU A 41 -5.93 5.57 -0.95
CA LEU A 41 -6.55 4.26 -0.70
C LEU A 41 -6.52 3.42 -1.97
N LEU A 42 -5.85 2.27 -1.92
CA LEU A 42 -5.88 1.28 -2.99
C LEU A 42 -6.88 0.18 -2.65
N HIS A 43 -7.97 0.08 -3.42
CA HIS A 43 -9.01 -0.92 -3.23
C HIS A 43 -9.22 -1.75 -4.51
N GLY A 44 -9.75 -2.96 -4.34
CA GLY A 44 -9.93 -3.91 -5.44
C GLY A 44 -10.11 -5.35 -4.94
N PRO A 45 -10.54 -6.28 -5.79
CA PRO A 45 -10.81 -7.66 -5.39
C PRO A 45 -9.56 -8.38 -4.87
N PRO A 46 -9.72 -9.48 -4.09
CA PRO A 46 -8.59 -10.33 -3.71
C PRO A 46 -7.79 -10.79 -4.93
N GLY A 47 -6.45 -10.78 -4.83
CA GLY A 47 -5.57 -11.22 -5.90
C GLY A 47 -5.31 -10.20 -7.03
N CYS A 48 -5.87 -8.99 -7.00
CA CYS A 48 -5.62 -7.97 -8.04
C CYS A 48 -4.27 -7.23 -7.91
N GLY A 49 -3.39 -7.63 -6.99
CA GLY A 49 -2.04 -7.08 -6.86
C GLY A 49 -1.88 -5.88 -5.91
N LYS A 50 -2.87 -5.58 -5.04
CA LYS A 50 -2.78 -4.45 -4.08
C LYS A 50 -1.55 -4.52 -3.18
N SER A 51 -1.32 -5.66 -2.53
CA SER A 51 -0.15 -5.86 -1.66
C SER A 51 1.16 -5.72 -2.43
N HIS A 52 1.20 -6.14 -3.71
CA HIS A 52 2.37 -5.94 -4.55
C HIS A 52 2.62 -4.45 -4.84
N LEU A 53 1.59 -3.69 -5.22
CA LEU A 53 1.66 -2.25 -5.42
C LEU A 53 2.09 -1.50 -4.14
N ALA A 54 1.57 -1.93 -2.99
CA ALA A 54 1.95 -1.43 -1.67
C ALA A 54 3.45 -1.64 -1.38
N GLN A 55 4.01 -2.81 -1.69
CA GLN A 55 5.44 -3.09 -1.52
C GLN A 55 6.31 -2.24 -2.46
N VAL A 56 5.88 -2.07 -3.71
CA VAL A 56 6.58 -1.23 -4.70
C VAL A 56 6.62 0.24 -4.24
N PHE A 57 5.49 0.74 -3.74
CA PHE A 57 5.44 2.08 -3.15
C PHE A 57 6.36 2.19 -1.93
N ALA A 58 6.38 1.20 -1.03
CA ALA A 58 7.26 1.19 0.13
C ALA A 58 8.74 1.23 -0.27
N ALA A 59 9.14 0.43 -1.25
CA ALA A 59 10.51 0.41 -1.77
C ALA A 59 10.94 1.76 -2.38
N THR A 60 10.03 2.44 -3.08
CA THR A 60 10.32 3.72 -3.77
C THR A 60 10.27 4.94 -2.84
N SER A 61 9.33 4.96 -1.89
CA SER A 61 9.13 6.08 -0.96
C SER A 61 9.94 5.98 0.33
N GLY A 62 10.47 4.79 0.63
CA GLY A 62 11.01 4.43 1.94
C GLY A 62 9.94 4.28 3.01
N ALA A 63 8.69 4.03 2.61
CA ALA A 63 7.59 3.87 3.55
C ALA A 63 7.77 2.62 4.42
N ARG A 64 7.33 2.72 5.66
CA ARG A 64 7.19 1.55 6.54
C ARG A 64 5.91 0.81 6.19
N VAL A 65 5.99 -0.50 6.01
CA VAL A 65 4.80 -1.35 5.81
C VAL A 65 4.34 -1.92 7.14
N ILE A 66 3.03 -1.83 7.39
CA ILE A 66 2.33 -2.37 8.55
C ILE A 66 1.14 -3.17 8.03
N THR A 67 0.82 -4.29 8.67
CA THR A 67 -0.38 -5.07 8.37
C THR A 67 -1.54 -4.61 9.25
N GLY A 68 -2.72 -4.48 8.66
CA GLY A 68 -3.97 -4.21 9.36
C GLY A 68 -4.31 -5.37 10.28
N THR A 69 -4.27 -5.09 11.58
CA THR A 69 -4.68 -6.02 12.63
C THR A 69 -5.78 -5.38 13.48
N PRO A 70 -6.60 -6.19 14.19
CA PRO A 70 -7.66 -5.67 15.07
C PRO A 70 -7.18 -4.68 16.15
N ASP A 71 -5.93 -4.78 16.56
CA ASP A 71 -5.29 -3.92 17.56
C ASP A 71 -4.56 -2.71 16.96
N LEU A 72 -4.64 -2.51 15.63
CA LEU A 72 -3.99 -1.40 14.95
C LEU A 72 -4.55 -0.05 15.45
N VAL A 73 -3.67 0.80 15.98
CA VAL A 73 -4.00 2.16 16.37
C VAL A 73 -3.61 3.13 15.25
N LEU A 74 -4.61 3.73 14.63
CA LEU A 74 -4.45 4.73 13.57
C LEU A 74 -4.13 6.11 14.16
N HIS A 75 -2.87 6.29 14.56
CA HIS A 75 -2.37 7.57 15.07
C HIS A 75 -1.15 8.02 14.25
N PRO A 76 -1.28 9.00 13.33
CA PRO A 76 -0.24 9.34 12.35
C PRO A 76 1.16 9.59 12.94
N PRO A 77 1.35 10.33 14.05
CA PRO A 77 2.67 10.49 14.65
C PRO A 77 3.34 9.17 15.03
N THR A 78 2.57 8.22 15.54
CA THR A 78 3.04 6.88 15.94
C THR A 78 3.33 6.00 14.74
N LEU A 79 2.49 6.12 13.70
CA LEU A 79 2.65 5.38 12.45
C LEU A 79 3.85 5.87 11.63
N LEU A 80 4.12 7.18 11.60
CA LEU A 80 5.24 7.72 10.84
C LEU A 80 6.58 7.44 11.53
N ASN A 81 6.69 7.60 12.85
CA ASN A 81 7.90 7.22 13.61
C ASN A 81 9.25 7.56 12.93
N GLY A 82 9.36 8.75 12.33
CA GLY A 82 10.55 9.23 11.63
C GLY A 82 10.65 8.89 10.14
N VAL A 83 9.75 8.09 9.57
CA VAL A 83 9.60 7.91 8.11
C VAL A 83 8.62 8.91 7.51
N ARG A 84 8.74 9.15 6.19
CA ARG A 84 7.90 10.13 5.47
C ARG A 84 6.56 9.57 5.01
N ALA A 85 6.42 8.26 4.96
CA ALA A 85 5.22 7.58 4.50
C ALA A 85 5.05 6.24 5.21
N VAL A 86 3.80 5.76 5.25
CA VAL A 86 3.44 4.46 5.81
C VAL A 86 2.47 3.79 4.85
N VAL A 87 2.64 2.48 4.71
CA VAL A 87 1.68 1.61 4.04
C VAL A 87 0.98 0.78 5.10
N ILE A 88 -0.34 0.74 5.04
CA ILE A 88 -1.16 -0.15 5.85
C ILE A 88 -1.80 -1.14 4.88
N ASP A 89 -1.26 -2.36 4.82
CA ASP A 89 -1.83 -3.45 4.01
C ASP A 89 -2.97 -4.14 4.77
N ASP A 90 -3.95 -4.70 4.09
CA ASP A 90 -5.11 -5.37 4.72
C ASP A 90 -5.86 -4.51 5.78
N VAL A 91 -5.98 -3.20 5.55
CA VAL A 91 -6.63 -2.26 6.49
C VAL A 91 -8.10 -2.61 6.77
N ASP A 92 -8.77 -3.28 5.84
CA ASP A 92 -10.12 -3.82 5.98
C ASP A 92 -10.26 -4.72 7.20
N ARG A 93 -9.23 -5.50 7.54
CA ARG A 93 -9.25 -6.36 8.73
C ARG A 93 -9.27 -5.59 10.04
N ALA A 94 -8.63 -4.42 10.07
CA ALA A 94 -8.67 -3.52 11.23
C ALA A 94 -10.04 -2.83 11.33
N LEU A 95 -10.59 -2.42 10.19
CA LEU A 95 -11.91 -1.79 10.12
C LEU A 95 -13.05 -2.74 10.54
N GLU A 96 -13.01 -3.99 10.07
CA GLU A 96 -13.96 -5.04 10.46
C GLU A 96 -13.94 -5.32 11.97
N ALA A 97 -12.80 -5.10 12.63
CA ALA A 97 -12.65 -5.25 14.07
C ALA A 97 -13.14 -4.03 14.89
N GLY A 98 -13.67 -2.99 14.24
CA GLY A 98 -14.20 -1.80 14.91
C GLY A 98 -13.17 -0.69 15.17
N VAL A 99 -12.00 -0.73 14.51
CA VAL A 99 -11.11 0.43 14.48
C VAL A 99 -11.84 1.58 13.78
N ALA A 100 -11.95 2.73 14.47
CA ALA A 100 -12.77 3.85 14.02
C ALA A 100 -12.35 4.34 12.62
N GLU A 101 -13.23 4.18 11.62
CA GLU A 101 -13.04 4.67 10.24
C GLU A 101 -12.64 6.16 10.18
N GLY A 102 -13.15 6.97 11.11
CA GLY A 102 -12.85 8.40 11.21
C GLY A 102 -11.37 8.73 11.36
N SER A 103 -10.56 7.81 11.90
CA SER A 103 -9.11 8.02 12.04
C SER A 103 -8.34 7.90 10.72
N LEU A 104 -8.91 7.25 9.68
CA LEU A 104 -8.29 7.17 8.34
C LEU A 104 -8.49 8.45 7.52
N PHE A 105 -9.57 9.19 7.77
CA PHE A 105 -9.91 10.41 7.03
C PHE A 105 -9.21 11.68 7.56
N HIS A 106 -8.50 11.58 8.69
CA HIS A 106 -7.73 12.67 9.30
C HIS A 106 -6.20 12.44 9.25
N LEU A 107 -5.75 11.46 8.47
CA LEU A 107 -4.32 11.28 8.15
C LEU A 107 -3.79 12.49 7.37
#